data_AF-A0A2A6C999-F1
#
_entry.id   AF-A0A2A6C999-F1
#
_cell.length_a   1.000
_cell.length_b   1.000
_cell.length_c   1.000
_cell.angle_alpha   90.00
_cell.angle_beta   90.00
_cell.angle_gamma   90.00
#
_symmetry.space_group_name_H-M   'P 1'
#
loop_
_entity.id
_entity.type
_entity.pdbx_description
1 polymer ?
#
loop_
_entity_poly.entity_id
_entity_poly.type
_entity_poly.pdbx_seq_one_letter_code
_entity_poly.pdbx_strand_id
1 'polypeptide(L)'
;MTASSCRVFVTDDITGEISERNIDEYIRELREKDELSALHGYRFYSVCRACGSKEPRRRAVCECLRVHCVDCAKSAHHPCTYTRIIEEEDGSRECGICCSVNPHCRALFKQCGHITCRACALQLNVASTEYLEAACPYCRVQSRVMLWREHRIIEDKPLNPSSPVLGPS
;
A
#
# COMPACT_ATOMS: atom_id res chain seq x y z
N MET A 1 25.28 8.71 15.79
CA MET A 1 24.06 8.93 14.98
C MET A 1 22.97 9.29 15.95
N THR A 2 22.52 10.54 15.98
CA THR A 2 21.45 10.97 16.88
C THR A 2 20.14 10.38 16.37
N ALA A 3 19.43 9.61 17.20
CA ALA A 3 18.08 9.15 16.87
C ALA A 3 17.21 10.35 16.49
N SER A 4 16.46 10.25 15.39
CA SER A 4 15.55 11.32 14.98
C SER A 4 14.52 11.55 16.09
N SER A 5 14.36 12.80 16.54
CA SER A 5 13.31 13.17 17.51
C SER A 5 11.92 13.24 16.86
N CYS A 6 11.84 13.00 15.54
CA CYS A 6 10.61 13.12 14.78
C CYS A 6 9.63 11.99 15.15
N ARG A 7 8.38 12.37 15.39
CA ARG A 7 7.31 11.47 15.81
C ARG A 7 6.23 11.40 14.74
N VAL A 8 5.64 10.22 14.60
CA VAL A 8 4.55 9.96 13.66
C VAL A 8 3.35 9.38 14.36
N PHE A 9 2.17 9.82 13.93
CA PHE A 9 0.91 9.21 14.34
C PHE A 9 0.60 8.03 13.42
N VAL A 10 0.49 6.85 14.01
CA VAL A 10 0.19 5.61 13.33
C VAL A 10 -1.18 5.14 13.76
N THR A 11 -2.05 4.90 12.79
CA THR A 11 -3.32 4.21 13.01
C THR A 11 -3.09 2.71 12.92
N ASP A 12 -3.52 1.97 13.94
CA ASP A 12 -3.56 0.51 13.89
C ASP A 12 -4.64 0.04 12.90
N ASP A 13 -4.27 -0.86 11.99
CA ASP A 13 -5.17 -1.30 10.92
C ASP A 13 -6.32 -2.21 11.41
N ILE A 14 -6.23 -2.76 12.63
CA ILE A 14 -7.23 -3.64 13.26
C ILE A 14 -8.13 -2.85 14.21
N THR A 15 -7.55 -2.13 15.15
CA THR A 15 -8.30 -1.42 16.21
C THR A 15 -8.70 0.00 15.81
N GLY A 16 -8.02 0.58 14.81
CA GLY A 16 -8.18 1.99 14.44
C GLY A 16 -7.58 2.97 15.45
N GLU A 17 -6.90 2.47 16.49
CA GLU A 17 -6.28 3.31 17.51
C GLU A 17 -5.11 4.09 16.92
N ILE A 18 -4.99 5.36 17.31
CA ILE A 18 -3.90 6.23 16.88
C ILE A 18 -2.84 6.25 18.00
N SER A 19 -1.62 5.87 17.66
CA SER A 19 -0.47 5.92 18.57
C SER A 19 0.64 6.80 18.02
N GLU A 20 1.36 7.48 18.91
CA GLU A 20 2.52 8.29 18.55
C GLU A 20 3.81 7.49 18.68
N ARG A 21 4.55 7.33 17.59
CA ARG A 21 5.73 6.46 17.49
C ARG A 21 6.97 7.26 17.11
N ASN A 22 8.15 6.82 17.56
CA ASN A 22 9.41 7.30 17.00
C ASN A 22 9.49 6.86 15.53
N ILE A 23 9.87 7.77 14.63
CA ILE A 23 9.85 7.49 13.20
C ILE A 23 10.86 6.42 12.77
N ASP A 24 12.05 6.40 13.37
CA ASP A 24 13.11 5.45 13.00
C ASP A 24 12.74 4.03 13.43
N GLU A 25 12.19 3.90 14.65
CA GLU A 25 11.63 2.63 15.15
C GLU A 25 10.50 2.14 14.25
N TYR A 26 9.60 3.04 13.85
CA TYR A 26 8.48 2.66 13.00
C TYR A 26 8.93 2.25 11.58
N ILE A 27 9.92 2.92 11.00
CA ILE A 27 10.54 2.52 9.73
C ILE A 27 11.18 1.13 9.85
N ARG A 28 11.86 0.84 10.96
CA ARG A 28 12.44 -0.49 11.21
C ARG A 28 11.37 -1.57 11.26
N GLU A 29 10.29 -1.36 12.00
CA GLU A 29 9.17 -2.31 12.08
C GLU A 29 8.50 -2.56 10.73
N LEU A 30 8.36 -1.51 9.90
CA LEU A 30 7.82 -1.68 8.55
C LEU A 30 8.73 -2.56 7.68
N ARG A 31 10.05 -2.42 7.80
CA ARG A 31 11.00 -3.28 7.08
C ARG A 31 10.94 -4.73 7.54
N GLU A 32 10.82 -4.98 8.84
CA GLU A 32 10.61 -6.32 9.38
C GLU A 32 9.30 -6.95 8.85
N LYS A 33 8.22 -6.16 8.75
CA LYS A 33 6.98 -6.62 8.11
C LYS A 33 7.15 -6.91 6.62
N ASP A 34 7.91 -6.10 5.90
CA ASP A 34 8.23 -6.32 4.48
C ASP A 34 8.99 -7.65 4.29
N GLU A 35 9.96 -7.95 5.16
CA GLU A 35 10.70 -9.23 5.16
C GLU A 35 9.78 -10.43 5.42
N LEU A 36 8.92 -10.35 6.44
CA LEU A 36 7.93 -11.40 6.73
C LEU A 36 6.95 -11.60 5.57
N SER A 37 6.51 -10.51 4.93
CA SER A 37 5.62 -10.55 3.77
C SER A 37 6.26 -11.23 2.57
N ALA A 38 7.56 -11.00 2.34
CA ALA A 38 8.34 -11.69 1.32
C ALA A 38 8.52 -13.18 1.66
N LEU A 39 8.94 -13.49 2.89
CA LEU A 39 9.18 -14.86 3.36
C LEU A 39 7.92 -15.75 3.26
N HIS A 40 6.77 -15.20 3.64
CA HIS A 40 5.50 -15.94 3.65
C HIS A 40 4.73 -15.86 2.33
N GLY A 41 5.23 -15.10 1.34
CA GLY A 41 4.55 -14.95 0.05
C GLY A 41 3.14 -14.36 0.17
N TYR A 42 2.93 -13.40 1.07
CA TYR A 42 1.60 -12.81 1.28
C TYR A 42 1.05 -12.19 -0.01
N ARG A 43 -0.24 -12.42 -0.26
CA ARG A 43 -0.93 -11.84 -1.41
C ARG A 43 -1.81 -10.69 -0.98
N PHE A 44 -2.01 -9.73 -1.88
CA PHE A 44 -2.75 -8.51 -1.61
C PHE A 44 -3.70 -8.20 -2.77
N TYR A 45 -4.85 -7.61 -2.46
CA TYR A 45 -5.82 -7.15 -3.46
C TYR A 45 -6.29 -5.73 -3.17
N SER A 46 -6.81 -5.07 -4.20
CA SER A 46 -7.48 -3.77 -4.06
C SER A 46 -8.74 -3.77 -4.91
N VAL A 47 -9.88 -3.42 -4.31
CA VAL A 47 -11.15 -3.48 -5.02
C VAL A 47 -11.39 -2.18 -5.79
N CYS A 48 -11.76 -2.27 -7.06
CA CYS A 48 -12.28 -1.13 -7.80
C CYS A 48 -13.58 -0.67 -7.13
N ARG A 49 -13.61 0.59 -6.67
CA ARG A 49 -14.74 1.11 -5.89
C ARG A 49 -16.02 1.32 -6.71
N ALA A 50 -15.93 1.33 -8.04
CA ALA A 50 -17.08 1.45 -8.94
C ALA A 50 -17.65 0.08 -9.35
N CYS A 51 -16.84 -0.78 -9.99
CA CYS A 51 -17.33 -2.06 -10.53
C CYS A 51 -17.16 -3.26 -9.59
N GLY A 52 -16.47 -3.11 -8.45
CA GLY A 52 -16.26 -4.20 -7.49
C GLY A 52 -15.23 -5.25 -7.90
N SER A 53 -14.54 -5.09 -9.04
CA SER A 53 -13.45 -6.00 -9.43
C SER A 53 -12.39 -6.06 -8.31
N LYS A 54 -12.07 -7.28 -7.86
CA LYS A 54 -11.09 -7.53 -6.78
C LYS A 54 -9.65 -7.45 -7.27
N GLU A 55 -9.42 -7.63 -8.57
CA GLU A 55 -8.10 -7.56 -9.21
C GLU A 55 -8.17 -6.66 -10.46
N PRO A 56 -8.48 -5.36 -10.30
CA PRO A 56 -8.52 -4.44 -11.42
C PRO A 56 -7.09 -4.24 -11.94
N ARG A 57 -6.79 -4.79 -13.13
CA ARG A 57 -5.55 -4.45 -13.83
C ARG A 57 -5.61 -2.99 -14.28
N ARG A 58 -4.47 -2.28 -14.18
CA ARG A 58 -4.35 -0.85 -14.51
C ARG A 58 -5.27 -0.01 -13.62
N ARG A 59 -4.74 0.37 -12.46
CA ARG A 59 -5.48 1.10 -11.44
C ARG A 59 -5.29 2.61 -11.55
N ALA A 60 -6.24 3.35 -11.01
CA ALA A 60 -6.18 4.78 -10.79
C ALA A 60 -6.67 5.09 -9.37
N VAL A 61 -6.09 6.11 -8.74
CA VAL A 61 -6.58 6.64 -7.47
C VAL A 61 -7.26 7.97 -7.73
N CYS A 62 -8.39 8.20 -7.06
CA CYS A 62 -9.05 9.50 -7.12
C CYS A 62 -8.57 10.43 -5.98
N GLU A 63 -8.95 11.71 -6.01
CA GLU A 63 -8.58 12.66 -4.95
C GLU A 63 -9.01 12.24 -3.55
N CYS A 64 -10.15 11.56 -3.42
CA CYS A 64 -10.66 10.97 -2.19
C CYS A 64 -9.97 9.65 -1.79
N LEU A 65 -8.87 9.28 -2.46
CA LEU A 65 -8.05 8.09 -2.17
C LEU A 65 -8.77 6.76 -2.39
N ARG A 66 -9.78 6.75 -3.26
CA ARG A 66 -10.48 5.52 -3.67
C ARG A 66 -9.81 4.95 -4.90
N VAL A 67 -9.66 3.63 -4.92
CA VAL A 67 -9.08 2.88 -6.04
C VAL A 67 -10.15 2.57 -7.06
N HIS A 68 -9.85 2.79 -8.34
CA HIS A 68 -10.69 2.45 -9.48
C HIS A 68 -9.85 1.73 -10.55
N CYS A 69 -10.45 0.87 -11.36
CA CYS A 69 -9.82 0.51 -12.63
C CYS A 69 -9.80 1.73 -13.56
N VAL A 70 -8.86 1.78 -14.51
CA VAL A 70 -8.74 2.89 -15.46
C VAL A 70 -10.03 3.12 -16.26
N ASP A 71 -10.76 2.07 -16.62
CA ASP A 71 -12.01 2.23 -17.38
C ASP A 71 -13.08 2.93 -16.55
N CYS A 72 -13.28 2.52 -15.29
CA CYS A 72 -14.19 3.20 -14.38
C CYS A 72 -13.73 4.63 -14.03
N ALA A 73 -12.42 4.90 -14.01
CA ALA A 73 -11.91 6.25 -13.80
C ALA A 73 -12.24 7.16 -14.99
N LYS A 74 -12.14 6.65 -16.23
CA LYS A 74 -12.49 7.39 -17.45
C LYS A 74 -13.98 7.68 -17.57
N SER A 75 -14.83 6.77 -17.11
CA SER A 75 -16.28 6.94 -17.13
C SER A 75 -16.79 7.97 -16.11
N ALA A 76 -15.90 8.62 -15.36
CA ALA A 76 -16.23 9.67 -14.39
C ALA A 76 -17.32 9.26 -13.38
N HIS A 77 -17.33 8.00 -12.94
CA HIS A 77 -18.29 7.50 -11.94
C HIS A 77 -18.24 8.25 -10.61
N HIS A 78 -17.18 9.05 -10.37
CA HIS A 78 -17.03 9.95 -9.24
C HIS A 78 -16.44 11.28 -9.74
N PRO A 79 -16.86 12.44 -9.21
CA PRO A 79 -16.44 13.77 -9.67
C PRO A 79 -14.98 14.15 -9.35
N CYS A 80 -14.14 13.19 -8.99
CA CYS A 80 -12.75 13.47 -8.64
C CYS A 80 -11.85 13.50 -9.88
N THR A 81 -10.74 14.21 -9.77
CA THR A 81 -9.60 13.93 -10.64
C THR A 81 -8.96 12.59 -10.27
N TYR A 82 -8.30 11.98 -11.25
CA TYR A 82 -7.70 10.66 -11.13
C TYR A 82 -6.23 10.69 -11.50
N THR A 83 -5.40 10.09 -10.65
CA THR A 83 -4.01 9.78 -10.99
C THR A 83 -3.92 8.30 -11.35
N ARG A 84 -3.42 8.01 -12.55
CA ARG A 84 -3.09 6.64 -12.95
C ARG A 84 -1.95 6.12 -12.06
N ILE A 85 -2.06 4.86 -11.65
CA ILE A 85 -1.02 4.19 -10.87
C ILE A 85 -0.08 3.49 -11.84
N ILE A 86 1.22 3.62 -11.56
CA ILE A 86 2.28 2.98 -12.32
C ILE A 86 2.61 1.67 -11.62
N GLU A 87 2.37 0.57 -12.33
CA GLU A 87 2.53 -0.79 -11.87
C GLU A 87 3.27 -1.56 -12.94
N GLU A 88 4.11 -2.51 -12.53
CA GLU A 88 4.85 -3.37 -13.45
C GLU A 88 3.88 -4.30 -14.21
N GLU A 89 4.21 -4.58 -15.48
CA GLU A 89 3.34 -5.38 -16.36
C GLU A 89 3.22 -6.85 -15.91
N ASP A 90 4.26 -7.37 -15.26
CA ASP A 90 4.30 -8.72 -14.68
C ASP A 90 3.55 -8.83 -13.35
N GLY A 91 3.06 -7.70 -12.81
CA GLY A 91 2.39 -7.63 -11.53
C GLY A 91 3.34 -7.61 -10.33
N SER A 92 4.64 -7.39 -10.55
CA SER A 92 5.62 -7.25 -9.49
C SER A 92 5.23 -6.15 -8.49
N ARG A 93 5.49 -6.43 -7.21
CA ARG A 93 5.30 -5.49 -6.10
C ARG A 93 6.61 -4.98 -5.56
N GLU A 94 7.72 -5.32 -6.22
CA GLU A 94 9.06 -5.00 -5.74
C GLU A 94 9.22 -3.49 -5.50
N CYS A 95 9.78 -3.13 -4.34
CA CYS A 95 10.15 -1.76 -4.08
C CYS A 95 11.45 -1.43 -4.81
N GLY A 96 11.39 -0.57 -5.84
CA GLY A 96 12.59 -0.15 -6.59
C GLY A 96 13.63 0.69 -5.82
N ILE A 97 13.51 0.83 -4.49
CA ILE A 97 14.53 1.46 -3.63
C ILE A 97 15.29 0.41 -2.81
N CYS A 98 14.56 -0.40 -2.03
CA CYS A 98 15.17 -1.39 -1.13
C CYS A 98 15.13 -2.82 -1.66
N CYS A 99 14.58 -3.03 -2.86
CA CYS A 99 14.41 -4.33 -3.50
C CYS A 99 13.62 -5.36 -2.67
N SER A 100 12.79 -4.90 -1.72
CA SER A 100 11.82 -5.80 -1.08
C SER A 100 10.84 -6.29 -2.14
N VAL A 101 10.90 -7.58 -2.45
CA VAL A 101 10.15 -8.22 -3.54
C VAL A 101 8.64 -8.20 -3.33
N ASN A 102 8.19 -8.13 -2.07
CA ASN A 102 6.77 -8.17 -1.72
C ASN A 102 6.45 -7.36 -0.46
N PRO A 103 6.55 -6.01 -0.51
CA PRO A 103 6.36 -5.17 0.67
C PRO A 103 5.00 -5.37 1.32
N HIS A 104 4.97 -5.41 2.66
CA HIS A 104 3.74 -5.58 3.42
C HIS A 104 2.79 -4.38 3.25
N CYS A 105 3.35 -3.17 3.26
CA CYS A 105 2.62 -1.95 2.97
C CYS A 105 3.35 -1.14 1.91
N ARG A 106 2.58 -0.57 0.97
CA ARG A 106 3.10 0.30 -0.08
C ARG A 106 2.61 1.73 0.11
N ALA A 107 3.32 2.68 -0.48
CA ALA A 107 2.96 4.08 -0.49
C ALA A 107 2.95 4.61 -1.92
N LEU A 108 2.00 5.49 -2.20
CA LEU A 108 1.77 6.09 -3.50
C LEU A 108 2.19 7.56 -3.48
N PHE A 109 2.96 7.97 -4.49
CA PHE A 109 3.22 9.37 -4.80
C PHE A 109 2.03 9.90 -5.62
N LYS A 110 1.04 10.49 -4.94
CA LYS A 110 -0.28 10.85 -5.51
C LYS A 110 -0.20 11.69 -6.79
N GLN A 111 0.79 12.57 -6.94
CA GLN A 111 0.89 13.47 -8.08
C GLN A 111 1.40 12.78 -9.35
N CYS A 112 2.14 11.67 -9.23
CA CYS A 112 2.74 11.00 -10.39
C CYS A 112 2.36 9.52 -10.54
N GLY A 113 1.77 8.90 -9.52
CA GLY A 113 1.28 7.53 -9.59
C GLY A 113 2.30 6.44 -9.30
N HIS A 114 3.57 6.79 -9.06
CA HIS A 114 4.60 5.82 -8.69
C HIS A 114 4.42 5.29 -7.27
N ILE A 115 4.84 4.05 -7.05
CA ILE A 115 4.70 3.33 -5.78
C ILE A 115 6.08 2.90 -5.25
N THR A 116 6.26 2.96 -3.93
CA THR A 116 7.37 2.32 -3.19
C THR A 116 6.83 1.52 -2.01
N CYS A 117 7.67 0.81 -1.25
CA CYS A 117 7.27 0.38 0.09
C CYS A 117 7.05 1.57 1.02
N ARG A 118 6.24 1.37 2.07
CA ARG A 118 5.91 2.42 3.05
C ARG A 118 7.16 2.89 3.82
N ALA A 119 8.06 1.97 4.17
CA ALA A 119 9.29 2.31 4.89
C ALA A 119 10.18 3.29 4.10
N CYS A 120 10.41 3.02 2.80
CA CYS A 120 11.20 3.91 1.95
C CYS A 120 10.51 5.26 1.73
N ALA A 121 9.19 5.27 1.54
CA ALA A 121 8.46 6.52 1.35
C ALA A 121 8.50 7.41 2.61
N LEU A 122 8.36 6.82 3.80
CA LEU A 122 8.53 7.55 5.06
C LEU A 122 9.93 8.10 5.20
N GLN A 123 10.96 7.29 4.93
CA GLN A 123 12.35 7.76 4.99
C GLN A 123 12.61 8.95 4.04
N LEU A 124 12.05 8.93 2.84
CA LEU A 124 12.12 10.06 1.91
C LEU A 124 11.37 11.29 2.45
N ASN A 125 10.23 11.07 3.12
CA ASN A 125 9.47 12.15 3.73
C ASN A 125 10.19 12.81 4.91
N VAL A 126 10.90 12.03 5.75
CA VAL A 126 11.75 12.58 6.83
C VAL A 126 12.90 13.42 6.29
N ALA A 127 13.46 13.00 5.16
CA ALA A 127 14.54 13.73 4.50
C ALA A 127 14.04 14.99 3.78
N SER A 128 12.73 15.18 3.64
CA SER A 128 12.12 16.34 3.01
C SER A 128 12.06 17.52 3.98
N THR A 129 12.26 18.73 3.45
CA THR A 129 12.06 19.98 4.20
C THR A 129 10.58 20.36 4.31
N GLU A 130 9.71 19.71 3.54
CA GLU A 130 8.27 19.98 3.49
C GLU A 130 7.48 18.86 4.19
N TYR A 131 6.64 19.25 5.13
CA TYR A 131 5.81 18.32 5.90
C TYR A 131 4.85 17.55 4.96
N LEU A 132 4.88 16.22 5.00
CA LEU A 132 4.00 15.30 4.23
C LEU A 132 4.20 15.24 2.71
N GLU A 133 5.17 15.97 2.17
CA GLU A 133 5.55 15.88 0.75
C GLU A 133 6.96 15.33 0.58
N ALA A 134 7.17 14.57 -0.48
CA ALA A 134 8.48 14.10 -0.88
C ALA A 134 8.58 14.08 -2.40
N ALA A 135 9.77 14.40 -2.91
CA ALA A 135 10.07 14.22 -4.33
C ALA A 135 10.05 12.73 -4.67
N CYS A 136 9.27 12.37 -5.69
CA CYS A 136 9.22 10.99 -6.16
C CYS A 136 10.63 10.50 -6.55
N PRO A 137 11.08 9.34 -6.05
CA PRO A 137 12.42 8.82 -6.34
C PRO A 137 12.62 8.46 -7.81
N TYR A 138 11.54 8.21 -8.56
CA TYR A 138 11.57 7.79 -9.95
C TYR A 138 11.51 8.96 -10.94
N CYS A 139 10.65 9.95 -10.68
CA CYS A 139 10.38 11.05 -11.62
C CYS A 139 10.57 12.45 -11.03
N ARG A 140 10.98 12.55 -9.76
CA ARG A 140 11.26 13.79 -9.02
C ARG A 140 10.07 14.75 -8.82
N VAL A 141 8.87 14.42 -9.31
CA VAL A 141 7.65 15.17 -9.04
C VAL A 141 7.44 15.27 -7.53
N GLN A 142 7.31 16.50 -7.03
CA GLN A 142 6.94 16.76 -5.63
C GLN A 142 5.53 16.24 -5.40
N SER A 143 5.38 15.39 -4.40
CA SER A 143 4.15 14.64 -4.22
C SER A 143 3.83 14.41 -2.76
N ARG A 144 2.54 14.48 -2.44
CA ARG A 144 2.03 13.96 -1.18
C ARG A 144 2.19 12.44 -1.17
N VAL A 145 2.79 11.94 -0.11
CA VAL A 145 2.98 10.50 0.10
C VAL A 145 1.75 9.95 0.82
N MET A 146 1.08 8.99 0.20
CA MET A 146 -0.15 8.39 0.74
C MET A 146 0.02 6.90 0.95
N LEU A 147 -0.51 6.36 2.05
CA LEU A 147 -0.60 4.92 2.25
C LEU A 147 -1.46 4.30 1.14
N TRP A 148 -0.89 3.34 0.43
CA TRP A 148 -1.62 2.59 -0.59
C TRP A 148 -2.44 1.50 0.09
N ARG A 149 -3.78 1.59 0.01
CA ARG A 149 -4.69 0.68 0.68
C ARG A 149 -4.90 -0.58 -0.14
N GLU A 150 -4.19 -1.63 0.26
CA GLU A 150 -4.39 -3.00 -0.22
C GLU A 150 -4.78 -3.88 0.97
N HIS A 151 -5.60 -4.89 0.70
CA HIS A 151 -6.01 -5.86 1.70
C HIS A 151 -5.20 -7.13 1.52
N ARG A 152 -4.60 -7.64 2.59
CA ARG A 152 -3.97 -8.97 2.59
C ARG A 152 -5.06 -10.01 2.34
N ILE A 153 -4.82 -10.93 1.40
CA ILE A 153 -5.64 -12.13 1.23
C ILE A 153 -5.31 -13.04 2.41
N ILE A 154 -6.29 -13.22 3.30
CA ILE A 154 -6.24 -14.26 4.33
C ILE A 154 -6.81 -15.49 3.65
N GLU A 155 -5.94 -16.40 3.21
CA GLU A 155 -6.41 -17.71 2.75
C GLU A 155 -7.04 -18.41 3.95
N ASP A 156 -8.30 -18.82 3.82
CA ASP A 156 -8.89 -19.70 4.82
C ASP A 156 -7.97 -20.91 4.97
N LYS A 157 -7.59 -21.21 6.22
CA LYS A 157 -6.89 -22.43 6.61
C LYS A 157 -7.49 -23.59 5.79
N PRO A 158 -6.69 -24.46 5.14
CA PRO A 158 -7.26 -25.55 4.36
C PRO A 158 -8.27 -26.30 5.25
N LEU A 159 -9.50 -26.45 4.75
CA LEU A 159 -10.52 -27.30 5.37
C LEU A 159 -9.83 -28.64 5.64
N ASN A 160 -9.72 -28.98 6.92
CA ASN A 160 -9.11 -30.23 7.33
C ASN A 160 -9.85 -31.37 6.59
N PRO A 161 -9.17 -32.22 5.80
CA PRO A 161 -9.82 -33.28 5.02
C PRO A 161 -10.47 -34.38 5.89
N SER A 162 -10.47 -34.23 7.22
CA SER A 162 -11.03 -35.18 8.19
C SER A 162 -12.34 -34.73 8.88
N SER A 163 -13.00 -33.67 8.41
CA SER A 163 -14.36 -33.36 8.87
C SER A 163 -15.38 -34.33 8.24
N PRO A 164 -16.18 -35.08 9.04
CA PRO A 164 -17.12 -36.04 8.50
C PRO A 164 -18.25 -35.34 7.74
N VAL A 165 -18.54 -35.84 6.54
CA VAL A 165 -19.66 -35.39 5.71
C VAL A 165 -20.96 -35.80 6.39
N LEU A 166 -21.66 -34.84 7.01
CA LEU A 166 -23.06 -35.03 7.39
C LEU A 166 -23.90 -34.92 6.12
N GLY A 167 -24.38 -36.06 5.63
CA GLY A 167 -25.33 -36.14 4.52
C GLY A 167 -26.71 -35.60 4.91
N PRO A 168 -27.50 -35.09 3.94
CA PRO A 168 -28.81 -34.54 4.22
C PRO A 168 -29.81 -35.65 4.60
N SER A 169 -30.68 -35.32 5.54
CA SER A 169 -31.80 -36.13 6.05
C SER A 169 -32.92 -36.29 5.03
#